data_AF-A0A7C3WSV1-F1
#
_entry.id   AF-A0A7C3WSV1-F1
#
_cell.length_a   1.000
_cell.length_b   1.000
_cell.length_c   1.000
_cell.angle_alpha   90.00
_cell.angle_beta   90.00
_cell.angle_gamma   90.00
#
_symmetry.space_group_name_H-M   'P 1'
#
loop_
_entity.id
_entity.type
_entity.pdbx_description
1 polymer ?
#
loop_
_entity_poly.entity_id
_entity_poly.type
_entity_poly.pdbx_seq_one_letter_code
_entity_poly.pdbx_strand_id
1 'polypeptide(L)'
;MFTHKGRFFVVGRRNIAGRSARGKGILPESVWNAWSMVFYSLTRKRTCLYEINPNTLELYPLVDLPSKGDTAFAGIVPLSEDTYYLVNYSSPLEGFNLPWIGGQLIESRLYGFILDFSEVK
;
A
#
# COMPACT_ATOMS: atom_id res chain seq x y z
N MET A 1 -3.92 10.89 0.73
CA MET A 1 -4.56 10.97 2.05
C MET A 1 -5.84 11.76 1.90
N PHE A 2 -6.90 11.40 2.61
CA PHE A 2 -8.17 12.12 2.60
C PHE A 2 -8.84 12.01 3.98
N THR A 3 -9.86 12.83 4.21
CA THR A 3 -10.68 12.80 5.42
C THR A 3 -12.12 12.44 5.06
N HIS A 4 -12.78 11.71 5.95
CA HIS A 4 -14.20 11.38 5.83
C HIS A 4 -14.81 11.35 7.23
N LYS A 5 -15.88 12.12 7.47
CA LYS A 5 -16.57 12.24 8.78
C LYS A 5 -15.62 12.42 9.99
N GLY A 6 -14.59 13.26 9.83
CA GLY A 6 -13.58 13.54 10.88
C GLY A 6 -12.52 12.45 11.08
N ARG A 7 -12.59 11.34 10.36
CA ARG A 7 -11.61 10.24 10.36
C ARG A 7 -10.60 10.43 9.22
N PHE A 8 -9.40 9.88 9.39
CA PHE A 8 -8.24 10.14 8.52
C PHE A 8 -7.82 8.87 7.79
N PHE A 9 -7.73 8.92 6.46
CA PHE A 9 -7.45 7.75 5.62
C PHE A 9 -6.29 7.98 4.65
N VAL A 10 -5.46 6.96 4.47
CA VAL A 10 -4.35 6.97 3.51
C VAL A 10 -4.30 5.68 2.71
N VAL A 11 -3.98 5.81 1.43
CA VAL A 11 -3.77 4.70 0.51
C VAL A 11 -2.26 4.53 0.36
N GLY A 12 -1.74 3.33 0.60
CA GLY A 12 -0.30 3.10 0.64
C GLY A 12 0.10 1.67 0.34
N ARG A 13 1.41 1.44 0.21
CA ARG A 13 2.00 0.12 -0.07
C ARG A 13 2.10 -0.71 1.21
N ARG A 14 1.25 -1.73 1.36
CA ARG A 14 1.37 -2.76 2.41
C ARG A 14 2.46 -3.77 2.04
N ASN A 15 3.33 -4.07 3.00
CA ASN A 15 4.23 -5.22 2.90
C ASN A 15 3.58 -6.44 3.56
N ILE A 16 3.32 -7.49 2.79
CA ILE A 16 2.63 -8.69 3.29
C ILE A 16 3.51 -9.49 4.28
N ALA A 17 4.84 -9.34 4.19
CA ALA A 17 5.78 -9.94 5.14
C ALA A 17 5.99 -9.10 6.44
N GLY A 18 5.09 -8.18 6.76
CA GLY A 18 5.16 -7.34 7.96
C GLY A 18 6.04 -6.09 7.81
N ARG A 19 6.41 -5.47 8.95
CA ARG A 19 7.19 -4.22 8.99
C ARG A 19 8.52 -4.36 8.23
N SER A 20 8.85 -3.37 7.40
CA SER A 20 10.10 -3.29 6.63
C SER A 20 11.30 -2.96 7.51
N ALA A 21 11.11 -2.04 8.46
CA ALA A 21 12.08 -1.73 9.51
C ALA A 21 12.20 -2.94 10.46
N ARG A 22 13.20 -3.78 10.19
CA ARG A 22 13.61 -4.89 11.05
C ARG A 22 14.55 -4.38 12.13
N GLY A 23 14.46 -4.95 13.33
CA GLY A 23 15.35 -4.61 14.44
C GLY A 23 16.82 -4.77 14.06
N LYS A 24 17.72 -4.08 14.77
CA LYS A 24 19.16 -4.13 14.50
C LYS A 24 19.66 -5.58 14.59
N GLY A 25 20.29 -6.05 13.51
CA GLY A 25 20.99 -7.34 13.49
C GLY A 25 22.37 -7.25 14.15
N ILE A 26 23.09 -8.37 14.11
CA ILE A 26 24.46 -8.51 14.64
C ILE A 26 25.53 -8.01 13.64
N LEU A 27 25.12 -7.62 12.43
CA LEU A 27 25.99 -7.21 11.34
C LEU A 27 26.21 -5.69 11.32
N PRO A 28 27.30 -5.19 10.69
CA PRO A 28 27.47 -3.77 10.42
C PRO A 28 26.25 -3.16 9.73
N GLU A 29 25.92 -1.93 10.10
CA GLU A 29 24.66 -1.26 9.70
C GLU A 29 24.47 -1.19 8.18
N SER A 30 25.51 -0.90 7.41
CA SER A 30 25.47 -0.87 5.95
C SER A 30 25.06 -2.22 5.34
N VAL A 31 25.64 -3.32 5.86
CA VAL A 31 25.33 -4.69 5.42
C VAL A 31 23.91 -5.08 5.83
N TRP A 32 23.51 -4.73 7.06
CA TRP A 32 22.15 -5.01 7.56
C TRP A 32 21.07 -4.25 6.77
N ASN A 33 21.32 -3.00 6.42
CA ASN A 33 20.42 -2.17 5.63
C ASN A 33 20.32 -2.69 4.18
N ALA A 34 21.45 -3.05 3.55
CA ALA A 34 21.45 -3.67 2.23
C ALA A 34 20.67 -5.00 2.21
N TRP A 35 20.91 -5.88 3.19
CA TRP A 35 20.17 -7.14 3.33
C TRP A 35 18.67 -6.93 3.57
N SER A 36 18.31 -5.96 4.42
CA SER A 36 16.92 -5.59 4.70
C SER A 36 16.21 -5.07 3.44
N MET A 37 16.90 -4.29 2.61
CA MET A 37 16.39 -3.83 1.31
C MET A 37 16.22 -4.99 0.31
N VAL A 38 17.17 -5.92 0.21
CA VAL A 38 17.03 -7.12 -0.64
C VAL A 38 15.81 -7.94 -0.21
N PHE A 39 15.68 -8.23 1.09
CA PHE A 39 14.53 -8.98 1.61
C PHE A 39 13.19 -8.23 1.38
N TYR A 40 13.17 -6.92 1.62
CA TYR A 40 12.00 -6.09 1.33
C TYR A 40 11.64 -6.16 -0.16
N SER A 41 12.62 -6.13 -1.06
CA SER A 41 12.39 -6.21 -2.50
C SER A 41 11.85 -7.56 -2.98
N LEU A 42 12.22 -8.65 -2.31
CA LEU A 42 11.76 -10.00 -2.60
C LEU A 42 10.38 -10.35 -2.00
N THR A 43 9.76 -9.46 -1.22
CA THR A 43 8.46 -9.71 -0.59
C THR A 43 7.29 -9.12 -1.37
N ARG A 44 6.13 -9.79 -1.31
CA ARG A 44 4.88 -9.35 -1.96
C ARG A 44 4.35 -8.06 -1.35
N LYS A 45 3.83 -7.17 -2.21
CA LYS A 45 3.20 -5.90 -1.83
C LYS A 45 1.73 -5.87 -2.25
N ARG A 46 0.96 -5.02 -1.59
CA ARG A 46 -0.42 -4.66 -1.96
C ARG A 46 -0.60 -3.16 -1.82
N THR A 47 -1.53 -2.60 -2.59
CA THR A 47 -2.11 -1.29 -2.28
C THR A 47 -3.17 -1.50 -1.21
N CYS A 48 -3.08 -0.78 -0.11
CA CYS A 48 -3.96 -0.91 1.03
C CYS A 48 -4.55 0.45 1.42
N LEU A 49 -5.83 0.45 1.76
CA LEU A 49 -6.48 1.54 2.47
C LEU A 49 -6.21 1.38 3.96
N TYR A 50 -5.68 2.43 4.57
CA TYR A 50 -5.41 2.53 6.01
C TYR A 50 -6.26 3.62 6.64
N GLU A 51 -6.64 3.41 7.89
CA GLU A 51 -7.04 4.48 8.80
C GLU A 51 -5.84 4.93 9.65
N ILE A 52 -5.77 6.23 9.94
CA ILE A 52 -4.76 6.84 10.81
C ILE A 52 -5.42 7.16 12.16
N ASN A 53 -4.88 6.66 13.27
CA ASN A 53 -5.29 7.12 14.59
C ASN A 53 -4.56 8.45 14.89
N PRO A 54 -5.30 9.56 15.10
CA PRO A 54 -4.70 10.88 15.26
C PRO A 54 -3.89 11.05 16.57
N ASN A 55 -4.11 10.18 17.55
CA ASN A 55 -3.41 10.23 18.85
C ASN A 55 -2.08 9.45 18.83
N THR A 56 -2.05 8.29 18.15
CA THR A 56 -0.85 7.41 18.11
C THR A 56 -0.03 7.56 16.83
N LEU A 57 -0.60 8.18 15.79
CA LEU A 57 -0.08 8.26 14.42
C LEU A 57 0.19 6.88 13.78
N GLU A 58 -0.42 5.82 14.32
CA GLU A 58 -0.34 4.48 13.74
C GLU A 58 -1.31 4.32 12.55
N LEU A 59 -0.89 3.49 11.58
CA LEU A 59 -1.66 3.11 10.41
C LEU A 59 -2.29 1.72 10.62
N TYR A 60 -3.63 1.66 10.65
CA TYR A 60 -4.38 0.41 10.73
C TYR A 60 -4.85 0.00 9.34
N PRO A 61 -4.41 -1.15 8.79
CA PRO A 61 -4.83 -1.61 7.47
C PRO A 61 -6.29 -2.06 7.51
N LEU A 62 -7.13 -1.46 6.67
CA LEU A 62 -8.55 -1.80 6.55
C LEU A 62 -8.78 -2.86 5.47
N VAL A 63 -8.30 -2.59 4.25
CA VAL A 63 -8.51 -3.47 3.09
C VAL A 63 -7.33 -3.37 2.12
N ASP A 64 -6.90 -4.51 1.58
CA ASP A 64 -5.99 -4.55 0.42
C ASP A 64 -6.82 -4.46 -0.87
N LEU A 65 -6.58 -3.44 -1.69
CA LEU A 65 -7.15 -3.34 -3.03
C LEU A 65 -6.57 -4.42 -3.95
N PRO A 66 -7.32 -4.88 -4.97
CA PRO A 66 -6.81 -5.73 -6.04
C PRO A 66 -5.49 -5.19 -6.60
N SER A 67 -4.39 -5.88 -6.31
CA SER A 67 -3.03 -5.43 -6.65
C SER A 67 -1.99 -6.55 -6.56
N LYS A 68 -0.91 -6.46 -7.35
CA LYS A 68 0.20 -7.41 -7.45
C LYS A 68 1.50 -6.66 -7.82
N GLY A 69 2.65 -7.24 -7.48
CA GLY A 69 3.96 -6.75 -7.94
C GLY A 69 4.30 -5.34 -7.45
N ASP A 70 4.46 -4.41 -8.38
CA ASP A 70 4.72 -3.00 -8.04
C ASP A 70 3.42 -2.26 -7.77
N THR A 71 3.43 -1.56 -6.65
CA THR A 71 2.41 -0.65 -6.12
C THR A 71 3.16 0.37 -5.25
N ALA A 72 2.65 1.47 -4.73
CA ALA A 72 1.37 2.12 -4.92
C ALA A 72 1.67 3.61 -5.02
N PHE A 73 1.09 4.28 -6.01
CA PHE A 73 1.06 5.74 -6.10
C PHE A 73 -0.35 6.08 -6.55
N ALA A 74 -1.19 6.43 -5.57
CA ALA A 74 -2.62 6.52 -5.74
C ALA A 74 -3.07 7.99 -5.82
N GLY A 75 -3.85 8.30 -6.85
CA GLY A 75 -4.69 9.49 -6.91
C GLY A 75 -6.08 9.18 -6.37
N ILE A 76 -6.73 10.15 -5.74
CA ILE A 76 -8.11 10.04 -5.26
C ILE A 76 -8.84 11.37 -5.43
N VAL A 77 -10.10 11.32 -5.86
CA VAL A 77 -11.02 12.47 -5.94
C VAL A 77 -12.38 12.08 -5.37
N PRO A 78 -13.11 12.99 -4.72
CA PRO A 78 -14.50 12.74 -4.34
C PRO A 78 -15.40 12.65 -5.57
N LEU A 79 -16.40 11.76 -5.52
CA LEU A 79 -17.52 11.68 -6.48
C LEU A 79 -18.82 12.19 -5.84
N SER A 80 -19.00 11.96 -4.54
CA SER A 80 -20.10 12.50 -3.72
C SER A 80 -19.62 12.71 -2.28
N GLU A 81 -20.54 12.96 -1.34
CA GLU A 81 -20.26 13.05 0.10
C GLU A 81 -19.64 11.76 0.66
N ASP A 82 -20.16 10.61 0.25
CA ASP A 82 -19.78 9.28 0.74
C ASP A 82 -18.99 8.44 -0.27
N THR A 83 -18.72 8.91 -1.49
CA THR A 83 -18.04 8.10 -2.52
C THR A 83 -16.83 8.80 -3.14
N TYR A 84 -15.81 8.00 -3.45
CA TYR A 84 -14.52 8.47 -3.97
C TYR A 84 -14.07 7.62 -5.15
N TYR A 85 -13.52 8.26 -6.18
CA TYR A 85 -12.80 7.57 -7.25
C TYR A 85 -11.31 7.53 -6.92
N LEU A 86 -10.76 6.33 -6.81
CA LEU A 86 -9.36 6.06 -6.54
C LEU A 86 -8.73 5.43 -7.79
N VAL A 87 -7.59 5.98 -8.23
CA VAL A 87 -6.76 5.37 -9.27
C VAL A 87 -5.41 5.03 -8.69
N ASN A 88 -4.92 3.81 -8.91
CA ASN A 88 -3.60 3.38 -8.45
C ASN A 88 -2.95 2.45 -9.48
N TYR A 89 -1.62 2.47 -9.60
CA TYR A 89 -0.91 1.52 -10.45
C TYR A 89 -0.70 0.16 -9.77
N SER A 90 -0.75 -0.92 -10.56
CA SER A 90 -0.40 -2.28 -10.16
C SER A 90 0.23 -3.02 -11.33
N SER A 91 1.10 -4.01 -11.08
CA SER A 91 1.37 -5.05 -12.09
C SER A 91 0.05 -5.78 -12.44
N PRO A 92 -0.09 -6.37 -13.66
CA PRO A 92 -1.33 -6.94 -14.16
C PRO A 92 -2.06 -7.88 -13.16
N LEU A 93 -3.34 -7.60 -12.89
CA LEU A 93 -4.15 -8.37 -11.94
C LEU A 93 -4.41 -9.81 -12.39
N GLU A 94 -4.33 -10.08 -13.68
CA GLU A 94 -4.48 -11.40 -14.29
C GLU A 94 -3.16 -12.19 -14.26
N GLY A 95 -2.03 -11.50 -14.06
CA GLY A 95 -0.68 -12.06 -14.10
C GLY A 95 -0.20 -12.72 -12.80
N PHE A 96 1.07 -13.10 -12.77
CA PHE A 96 1.70 -13.72 -11.60
C PHE A 96 1.71 -12.80 -10.36
N ASN A 97 1.63 -13.39 -9.18
CA ASN A 97 1.69 -12.68 -7.89
C ASN A 97 3.15 -12.37 -7.51
N LEU A 98 3.76 -11.45 -8.27
CA LEU A 98 5.18 -11.11 -8.21
C LEU A 98 5.62 -10.51 -6.86
N PRO A 99 6.91 -10.67 -6.49
CA PRO A 99 7.55 -9.83 -5.48
C PRO A 99 7.68 -8.38 -5.99
N TRP A 100 7.96 -7.43 -5.09
CA TRP A 100 8.04 -6.01 -5.45
C TRP A 100 8.98 -5.74 -6.62
N ILE A 101 10.24 -6.20 -6.52
CA ILE A 101 11.25 -5.98 -7.58
C ILE A 101 10.86 -6.60 -8.93
N GLY A 102 10.17 -7.75 -8.90
CA GLY A 102 9.67 -8.38 -10.12
C GLY A 102 8.63 -7.51 -10.81
N GLY A 103 7.76 -6.86 -10.04
CA GLY A 103 6.78 -5.91 -10.57
C GLY A 103 7.37 -4.63 -11.12
N GLN A 104 8.48 -4.13 -10.55
CA GLN A 104 9.15 -2.90 -11.02
C GLN A 104 9.82 -3.06 -12.39
N LEU A 105 10.18 -4.29 -12.75
CA LEU A 105 10.91 -4.62 -13.99
C LEU A 105 9.97 -5.02 -15.15
N ILE A 106 8.65 -5.02 -14.91
CA ILE A 106 7.64 -5.39 -15.92
C ILE A 106 6.57 -4.31 -16.07
N GLU A 107 5.56 -4.59 -16.90
CA GLU A 107 4.38 -3.75 -17.05
C GLU A 107 3.71 -3.41 -15.71
N SER A 108 3.31 -2.14 -15.57
CA SER A 108 2.34 -1.68 -14.58
C SER A 108 1.19 -0.96 -15.29
N ARG A 109 -0.03 -1.20 -14.82
CA ARG A 109 -1.28 -0.64 -15.36
C ARG A 109 -1.97 0.20 -14.29
N LEU A 110 -2.73 1.21 -14.71
CA LEU A 110 -3.61 1.97 -13.82
C LEU A 110 -4.94 1.22 -13.64
N TYR A 111 -5.37 1.08 -12.39
CA TYR A 111 -6.65 0.49 -12.02
C TYR A 111 -7.48 1.52 -11.25
N GLY A 112 -8.72 1.69 -11.68
CA GLY A 112 -9.72 2.56 -11.05
C GLY A 112 -10.63 1.77 -10.11
N PHE A 113 -10.97 2.36 -8.98
CA PHE A 113 -11.82 1.80 -7.94
C PHE A 113 -12.79 2.87 -7.45
N ILE A 114 -14.05 2.49 -7.20
CA ILE A 114 -14.97 3.30 -6.42
C ILE A 114 -14.85 2.84 -4.97
N LEU A 115 -14.57 3.77 -4.06
CA LEU A 115 -14.68 3.54 -2.63
C LEU A 115 -16.03 4.09 -2.16
N ASP A 116 -16.81 3.25 -1.49
CA ASP A 116 -18.06 3.62 -0.85
C ASP A 116 -17.85 3.68 0.67
N PHE A 117 -18.20 4.83 1.26
CA PHE A 117 -18.10 5.14 2.68
C PHE A 117 -19.48 5.42 3.32
N SER A 118 -20.58 5.10 2.63
CA SER A 118 -21.94 5.32 3.13
C SER A 118 -22.23 4.60 4.46
N GLU A 119 -21.69 3.39 4.64
CA GLU A 119 -21.78 2.64 5.90
C GLU A 119 -20.75 3.06 6.96
N VAL A 120 -19.80 3.94 6.62
CA VAL A 120 -18.78 4.44 7.55
C VAL A 120 -19.38 5.56 8.39
N LYS A 121 -19.41 5.32 9.71
CA LYS A 121 -19.81 6.28 10.75
C LYS A 121 -18.60 7.07 11.25
#